data_AF-A0A316W1U5-F1
#
_entry.id   AF-A0A316W1U5-F1
#
_cell.length_a   1.000
_cell.length_b   1.000
_cell.length_c   1.000
_cell.angle_alpha   90.00
_cell.angle_beta   90.00
_cell.angle_gamma   90.00
#
_symmetry.space_group_name_H-M   'P 1'
#
loop_
_entity.id
_entity.type
_entity.pdbx_description
1 polymer ?
#
loop_
_entity_poly.entity_id
_entity_poly.type
_entity_poly.pdbx_seq_one_letter_code
_entity_poly.pdbx_strand_id
1 'polypeptide(L)'
;MKAANSLVALAGVVSIAACAQAFVIPSRQSHSLQNRDDSRDQNDDSNHSHTNHQSGSSSSSSSSSSSATSSSSSQSSIWTLYDSHRGENFFDGFEFWSLPDPTHGQVSFQTQSDAEKLGLISASNRTAARMKVSSEDLSLGEDRPSVRFQGNRTYDEGLIVFDVVKMPVGCGTWPALWTVGDDWPLNSEIDVLESVGDDDSNQMTVHTKPGCTIAPSTTVAGTGNTRLATDYSGRILAGAADCDAFANGNAGCAIKDTNERGPSFGSKFNENGGGVFAMSFTPEDGVSIWFWGRNSTELPKEFRGPNSTEPYTDATASVDASIPASIETDEPIVSTSAASSSAASSSPEEQGSAYGVNGNPFSGSHSIRDRDVEIGLELSSASQSSPYASDISLPSSAARLRDVSSQTLDPSTWGIPTARFANSNACDFGKMIGPQRIVMDITLFGKWAGNVPMQESCGTDQSKALASGENYKDAEFVINSIDIYQRNKATADLSSRGLRSR
;
A
#
# COMPACT_ATOMS: atom_id res chain seq x y z
N MET A 1 -15.60 -36.98 -47.88
CA MET A 1 -14.97 -36.41 -49.10
C MET A 1 -15.80 -35.21 -49.55
N LYS A 2 -15.16 -34.11 -49.97
CA LYS A 2 -15.79 -32.85 -50.47
C LYS A 2 -16.59 -32.08 -49.37
N ALA A 3 -16.50 -30.76 -49.15
CA ALA A 3 -16.25 -29.57 -49.99
C ALA A 3 -17.47 -29.11 -50.82
N ALA A 4 -17.86 -27.82 -50.87
CA ALA A 4 -17.40 -26.61 -50.14
C ALA A 4 -18.41 -25.44 -50.30
N ASN A 5 -18.28 -24.39 -49.46
CA ASN A 5 -18.53 -22.93 -49.67
C ASN A 5 -18.75 -22.27 -48.28
N SER A 6 -18.19 -21.10 -47.90
CA SER A 6 -17.96 -19.78 -48.55
C SER A 6 -19.23 -18.92 -48.61
N LEU A 7 -19.25 -17.59 -48.33
CA LEU A 7 -18.30 -16.57 -47.81
C LEU A 7 -19.21 -15.34 -47.42
N VAL A 8 -18.90 -14.32 -46.59
CA VAL A 8 -17.80 -13.92 -45.68
C VAL A 8 -18.30 -12.81 -44.71
N ALA A 9 -17.66 -12.58 -43.55
CA ALA A 9 -17.69 -11.30 -42.82
C ALA A 9 -16.47 -11.16 -41.90
N LEU A 10 -15.79 -10.00 -41.90
CA LEU A 10 -14.59 -9.73 -41.09
C LEU A 10 -14.70 -8.35 -40.41
N ALA A 11 -14.59 -8.30 -39.08
CA ALA A 11 -14.08 -7.18 -38.26
C ALA A 11 -14.39 -7.49 -36.77
N GLY A 12 -13.46 -7.39 -35.81
CA GLY A 12 -12.02 -7.25 -35.93
C GLY A 12 -11.39 -7.34 -34.53
N VAL A 13 -10.34 -8.15 -34.37
CA VAL A 13 -9.62 -8.32 -33.10
C VAL A 13 -8.15 -8.03 -33.34
N VAL A 14 -7.58 -7.06 -32.61
CA VAL A 14 -6.16 -6.71 -32.69
C VAL A 14 -5.40 -7.49 -31.62
N SER A 15 -4.88 -8.66 -31.99
CA SER A 15 -3.91 -9.38 -31.15
C SER A 15 -2.52 -8.81 -31.37
N ILE A 16 -1.95 -8.15 -30.35
CA ILE A 16 -0.52 -7.80 -30.34
C ILE A 16 0.26 -9.03 -29.87
N ALA A 17 0.74 -9.84 -30.83
CA ALA A 17 1.62 -10.96 -30.55
C ALA A 17 3.07 -10.48 -30.46
N ALA A 18 3.76 -10.76 -29.34
CA ALA A 18 5.17 -10.43 -29.17
C ALA A 18 6.04 -11.20 -30.19
N CYS A 19 6.82 -10.48 -30.99
CA CYS A 19 7.63 -11.08 -32.05
C CYS A 19 9.03 -11.45 -31.55
N ALA A 20 9.23 -12.71 -31.18
CA ALA A 20 10.57 -13.25 -30.94
C ALA A 20 11.32 -13.44 -32.28
N GLN A 21 12.45 -12.75 -32.46
CA GLN A 21 13.38 -13.02 -33.55
C GLN A 21 14.79 -13.27 -33.00
N ALA A 22 15.31 -14.48 -33.23
CA ALA A 22 16.65 -14.87 -32.86
C ALA A 22 17.68 -14.31 -33.86
N PHE A 23 18.68 -13.58 -33.38
CA PHE A 23 19.85 -13.21 -34.18
C PHE A 23 20.97 -14.25 -34.03
N VAL A 24 21.43 -14.79 -35.16
CA VAL A 24 22.55 -15.74 -35.22
C VAL A 24 23.86 -14.95 -35.31
N ILE A 25 24.77 -15.17 -34.35
CA ILE A 25 26.13 -14.61 -34.36
C ILE A 25 27.13 -15.72 -34.75
N PRO A 26 27.99 -15.52 -35.77
CA PRO A 26 28.97 -16.53 -36.18
C PRO A 26 30.21 -16.54 -35.26
N SER A 27 30.70 -17.74 -34.95
CA SER A 27 31.94 -17.95 -34.20
C SER A 27 33.19 -17.51 -34.99
N ARG A 28 34.19 -16.94 -34.30
CA ARG A 28 35.59 -16.94 -34.76
C ARG A 28 36.58 -17.01 -33.60
N GLN A 29 37.79 -17.45 -33.92
CA GLN A 29 38.72 -18.07 -32.97
C GLN A 29 39.69 -17.10 -32.29
N SER A 30 40.22 -17.57 -31.17
CA SER A 30 41.33 -17.00 -30.41
C SER A 30 42.62 -16.87 -31.21
N HIS A 31 43.38 -15.80 -30.96
CA HIS A 31 44.84 -15.79 -31.09
C HIS A 31 45.46 -15.12 -29.86
N SER A 32 46.55 -15.68 -29.37
CA SER A 32 47.34 -15.15 -28.26
C SER A 32 48.51 -14.31 -28.76
N LEU A 33 48.89 -13.29 -27.98
CA LEU A 33 50.25 -12.77 -27.92
C LEU A 33 50.61 -12.49 -26.46
N GLN A 34 51.90 -12.58 -26.15
CA GLN A 34 52.49 -12.48 -24.81
C GLN A 34 53.47 -11.30 -24.76
N ASN A 35 54.00 -11.03 -23.55
CA ASN A 35 55.04 -10.03 -23.21
C ASN A 35 54.49 -8.59 -23.04
N ARG A 36 55.00 -7.77 -22.11
CA ARG A 36 56.08 -8.02 -21.12
C ARG A 36 55.98 -7.05 -19.93
N ASP A 37 56.60 -7.44 -18.82
CA ASP A 37 57.01 -6.52 -17.75
C ASP A 37 58.08 -5.53 -18.24
N ASP A 38 58.11 -4.33 -17.65
CA ASP A 38 59.37 -3.68 -17.31
C ASP A 38 59.12 -2.64 -16.19
N SER A 39 59.66 -2.89 -15.01
CA SER A 39 59.61 -1.97 -13.86
C SER A 39 60.77 -0.98 -13.92
N ARG A 40 60.56 0.28 -13.50
CA ARG A 40 61.66 1.19 -13.16
C ARG A 40 61.29 2.19 -12.08
N ASP A 41 62.32 2.68 -11.42
CA ASP A 41 62.29 3.12 -10.03
C ASP A 41 62.99 4.48 -9.86
N GLN A 42 62.65 5.17 -8.76
CA GLN A 42 63.50 6.13 -8.01
C GLN A 42 63.93 7.51 -8.60
N ASN A 43 63.50 8.55 -7.87
CA ASN A 43 64.31 9.52 -7.10
C ASN A 43 64.56 11.00 -7.54
N ASP A 44 64.30 11.84 -6.52
CA ASP A 44 65.04 12.99 -5.97
C ASP A 44 65.12 14.38 -6.65
N ASP A 45 64.52 15.35 -5.94
CA ASP A 45 65.09 16.63 -5.48
C ASP A 45 66.09 17.41 -6.36
N SER A 46 65.76 18.69 -6.65
CA SER A 46 66.37 19.80 -5.88
C SER A 46 65.81 21.20 -6.19
N ASN A 47 65.52 21.91 -5.11
CA ASN A 47 65.23 23.34 -4.98
C ASN A 47 66.27 24.26 -5.68
N HIS A 48 65.81 25.33 -6.34
CA HIS A 48 66.50 26.63 -6.29
C HIS A 48 65.58 27.83 -6.54
N SER A 49 65.76 28.88 -5.74
CA SER A 49 65.07 30.17 -5.85
C SER A 49 65.97 31.25 -6.46
N HIS A 50 65.38 32.31 -7.05
CA HIS A 50 65.91 33.68 -7.01
C HIS A 50 64.87 34.73 -7.48
N THR A 51 65.09 35.99 -7.08
CA THR A 51 64.29 37.21 -7.34
C THR A 51 64.72 37.86 -8.69
N ASN A 52 64.18 38.97 -9.23
CA ASN A 52 63.46 40.11 -8.65
C ASN A 52 62.80 41.02 -9.73
N HIS A 53 61.71 41.76 -9.40
CA HIS A 53 61.17 42.99 -10.06
C HIS A 53 60.91 43.00 -11.61
N GLN A 54 60.13 43.91 -12.23
CA GLN A 54 59.37 45.09 -11.77
C GLN A 54 58.12 45.36 -12.67
N SER A 55 57.08 45.97 -12.09
CA SER A 55 56.05 46.86 -12.69
C SER A 55 55.62 46.70 -14.17
N GLY A 56 54.35 46.32 -14.38
CA GLY A 56 53.56 46.64 -15.57
C GLY A 56 52.11 46.98 -15.19
N SER A 57 51.65 48.19 -15.47
CA SER A 57 50.34 48.69 -15.00
C SER A 57 49.27 48.66 -16.09
N SER A 58 48.20 47.89 -15.87
CA SER A 58 46.98 47.95 -16.67
C SER A 58 45.74 47.98 -15.76
N SER A 59 44.90 49.00 -15.93
CA SER A 59 43.71 49.22 -15.13
C SER A 59 42.51 48.45 -15.71
N SER A 60 42.19 47.28 -15.15
CA SER A 60 40.93 46.59 -15.40
C SER A 60 39.84 47.14 -14.48
N SER A 61 38.67 47.47 -15.04
CA SER A 61 37.53 47.99 -14.29
C SER A 61 36.87 46.89 -13.45
N SER A 62 36.91 47.03 -12.13
CA SER A 62 36.21 46.14 -11.19
C SER A 62 34.70 46.33 -11.24
N SER A 63 34.04 45.72 -12.23
CA SER A 63 32.57 45.61 -12.26
C SER A 63 32.12 44.73 -11.10
N SER A 64 31.61 45.34 -10.03
CA SER A 64 31.05 44.63 -8.88
C SER A 64 29.72 43.97 -9.26
N SER A 65 29.80 42.82 -9.92
CA SER A 65 28.67 41.92 -10.09
C SER A 65 28.26 41.41 -8.72
N SER A 66 27.27 42.05 -8.10
CA SER A 66 26.57 41.53 -6.94
C SER A 66 25.87 40.24 -7.36
N SER A 67 26.54 39.10 -7.18
CA SER A 67 25.96 37.78 -7.37
C SER A 67 24.71 37.69 -6.51
N ALA A 68 23.55 37.79 -7.13
CA ALA A 68 22.29 37.55 -6.46
C ALA A 68 22.30 36.08 -6.05
N THR A 69 22.54 35.82 -4.77
CA THR A 69 22.44 34.47 -4.21
C THR A 69 21.03 33.99 -4.51
N SER A 70 20.90 33.07 -5.47
CA SER A 70 19.63 32.43 -5.77
C SER A 70 19.27 31.58 -4.57
N SER A 71 18.52 32.18 -3.64
CA SER A 71 17.84 31.44 -2.58
C SER A 71 16.96 30.42 -3.28
N SER A 72 17.41 29.17 -3.29
CA SER A 72 16.57 28.04 -3.62
C SER A 72 15.34 28.15 -2.74
N SER A 73 14.19 28.47 -3.34
CA SER A 73 12.93 28.43 -2.64
C SER A 73 12.77 27.00 -2.14
N SER A 74 12.88 26.80 -0.83
CA SER A 74 12.59 25.51 -0.20
C SER A 74 11.19 25.13 -0.65
N GLN A 75 11.07 24.11 -1.49
CA GLN A 75 9.77 23.58 -1.88
C GLN A 75 9.03 23.22 -0.60
N SER A 76 7.73 23.54 -0.56
CA SER A 76 6.89 23.27 0.60
C SER A 76 6.97 21.79 0.93
N SER A 77 7.61 21.44 2.04
CA SER A 77 7.55 20.11 2.64
C SER A 77 6.15 19.81 3.19
N ILE A 78 5.27 20.83 3.27
CA ILE A 78 3.86 20.68 3.62
C ILE A 78 3.08 20.16 2.41
N TRP A 79 2.54 18.95 2.57
CA TRP A 79 1.55 18.30 1.70
C TRP A 79 0.15 18.48 2.28
N THR A 80 -0.88 18.60 1.44
CA THR A 80 -2.30 18.68 1.85
C THR A 80 -3.04 17.42 1.39
N LEU A 81 -4.02 16.95 2.16
CA LEU A 81 -4.87 15.82 1.80
C LEU A 81 -5.57 16.09 0.46
N TYR A 82 -5.47 15.12 -0.45
CA TYR A 82 -6.03 15.17 -1.80
C TYR A 82 -7.12 14.12 -2.01
N ASP A 83 -6.90 12.89 -1.51
CA ASP A 83 -7.86 11.79 -1.60
C ASP A 83 -7.71 10.85 -0.40
N SER A 84 -8.76 10.09 -0.06
CA SER A 84 -8.78 9.29 1.16
C SER A 84 -9.76 8.12 1.09
N HIS A 85 -9.20 6.91 0.99
CA HIS A 85 -9.96 5.66 1.01
C HIS A 85 -10.14 5.21 2.46
N ARG A 86 -11.36 5.34 2.99
CA ARG A 86 -11.71 5.02 4.40
C ARG A 86 -13.21 4.78 4.58
N GLY A 87 -13.55 4.08 5.66
CA GLY A 87 -14.94 3.83 6.06
C GLY A 87 -15.72 2.99 5.05
N GLU A 88 -17.01 3.26 4.88
CA GLU A 88 -17.88 2.59 3.88
C GLU A 88 -17.33 2.71 2.45
N ASN A 89 -16.71 3.85 2.12
CA ASN A 89 -16.23 4.20 0.78
C ASN A 89 -14.79 3.74 0.52
N PHE A 90 -14.23 2.83 1.32
CA PHE A 90 -12.82 2.42 1.18
C PHE A 90 -12.50 1.84 -0.21
N PHE A 91 -13.42 1.10 -0.84
CA PHE A 91 -13.21 0.52 -2.17
C PHE A 91 -13.61 1.45 -3.33
N ASP A 92 -14.11 2.65 -3.05
CA ASP A 92 -14.44 3.63 -4.09
C ASP A 92 -13.17 4.09 -4.82
N GLY A 93 -13.27 4.26 -6.15
CA GLY A 93 -12.15 4.73 -6.97
C GLY A 93 -11.13 3.66 -7.38
N PHE A 94 -11.34 2.40 -7.02
CA PHE A 94 -10.53 1.26 -7.46
C PHE A 94 -11.21 0.44 -8.58
N GLU A 95 -10.40 -0.27 -9.37
CA GLU A 95 -10.79 -1.33 -10.30
C GLU A 95 -10.32 -2.68 -9.76
N PHE A 96 -11.21 -3.66 -9.71
CA PHE A 96 -10.89 -5.02 -9.25
C PHE A 96 -10.39 -5.87 -10.42
N TRP A 97 -9.16 -6.37 -10.30
CA TRP A 97 -8.51 -7.21 -11.29
C TRP A 97 -9.03 -8.65 -11.19
N SER A 98 -9.72 -9.14 -12.21
CA SER A 98 -10.23 -10.52 -12.26
C SER A 98 -9.59 -11.36 -13.39
N LEU A 99 -8.37 -11.01 -13.79
CA LEU A 99 -7.56 -11.72 -14.78
C LEU A 99 -6.51 -12.62 -14.07
N PRO A 100 -5.90 -13.61 -14.76
CA PRO A 100 -4.81 -14.40 -14.19
C PRO A 100 -3.68 -13.53 -13.64
N ASP A 101 -3.01 -14.02 -12.59
CA ASP A 101 -1.95 -13.30 -11.90
C ASP A 101 -0.68 -13.14 -12.77
N PRO A 102 -0.19 -11.91 -13.03
CA PRO A 102 1.11 -11.67 -13.67
C PRO A 102 2.29 -12.35 -12.94
N THR A 103 2.24 -12.53 -11.62
CA THR A 103 3.26 -13.25 -10.84
C THR A 103 3.14 -14.77 -10.90
N HIS A 104 2.06 -15.28 -11.51
CA HIS A 104 1.72 -16.70 -11.68
C HIS A 104 1.40 -17.44 -10.36
N GLY A 105 0.88 -16.72 -9.36
CA GLY A 105 0.34 -17.31 -8.14
C GLY A 105 -0.94 -18.12 -8.36
N GLN A 106 -1.22 -19.00 -7.41
CA GLN A 106 -2.31 -19.98 -7.45
C GLN A 106 -3.63 -19.37 -6.93
N VAL A 107 -4.02 -18.25 -7.52
CA VAL A 107 -5.15 -17.42 -7.08
C VAL A 107 -6.15 -17.15 -8.20
N SER A 108 -7.43 -17.26 -7.84
CA SER A 108 -8.54 -16.77 -8.64
C SER A 108 -8.92 -15.38 -8.11
N PHE A 109 -8.35 -14.32 -8.70
CA PHE A 109 -8.73 -12.96 -8.31
C PHE A 109 -10.19 -12.66 -8.72
N GLN A 110 -10.99 -12.18 -7.77
CA GLN A 110 -12.43 -11.99 -7.93
C GLN A 110 -12.79 -10.57 -8.39
N THR A 111 -13.94 -10.43 -9.08
CA THR A 111 -14.57 -9.10 -9.26
C THR A 111 -15.01 -8.55 -7.91
N GLN A 112 -15.18 -7.23 -7.77
CA GLN A 112 -15.68 -6.63 -6.52
C GLN A 112 -16.97 -7.31 -6.04
N SER A 113 -17.95 -7.46 -6.95
CA SER A 113 -19.25 -8.05 -6.60
C SER A 113 -19.13 -9.51 -6.16
N ASP A 114 -18.19 -10.29 -6.70
CA ASP A 114 -17.99 -11.68 -6.31
C ASP A 114 -17.17 -11.79 -5.02
N ALA A 115 -16.21 -10.89 -4.81
CA ALA A 115 -15.53 -10.72 -3.53
C ALA A 115 -16.49 -10.35 -2.40
N GLU A 116 -17.49 -9.49 -2.65
CA GLU A 116 -18.58 -9.19 -1.72
C GLU A 116 -19.44 -10.42 -1.40
N LYS A 117 -19.90 -11.16 -2.42
CA LYS A 117 -20.71 -12.39 -2.25
C LYS A 117 -19.97 -13.48 -1.46
N LEU A 118 -18.66 -13.59 -1.66
CA LEU A 118 -17.78 -14.54 -0.98
C LEU A 118 -17.26 -14.03 0.38
N GLY A 119 -17.64 -12.81 0.79
CA GLY A 119 -17.17 -12.19 2.03
C GLY A 119 -15.66 -11.94 2.07
N LEU A 120 -15.01 -11.84 0.91
CA LEU A 120 -13.59 -11.56 0.78
C LEU A 120 -13.25 -10.08 1.01
N ILE A 121 -14.20 -9.17 0.80
CA ILE A 121 -14.05 -7.75 1.17
C ILE A 121 -15.17 -7.28 2.10
N SER A 122 -14.87 -6.31 2.96
CA SER A 122 -15.89 -5.55 3.71
C SER A 122 -15.39 -4.17 4.14
N ALA A 123 -16.32 -3.22 4.21
CA ALA A 123 -16.09 -1.82 4.57
C ALA A 123 -17.27 -1.32 5.41
N SER A 124 -17.04 -0.46 6.41
CA SER A 124 -18.11 0.13 7.24
C SER A 124 -17.69 1.47 7.85
N ASN A 125 -18.63 2.31 8.25
CA ASN A 125 -18.34 3.56 8.98
C ASN A 125 -17.92 3.36 10.46
N ARG A 126 -17.71 2.12 10.92
CA ARG A 126 -17.34 1.79 12.31
C ARG A 126 -16.01 1.04 12.44
N THR A 127 -15.61 0.33 11.40
CA THR A 127 -14.47 -0.59 11.40
C THR A 127 -13.48 -0.26 10.30
N ALA A 128 -12.22 -0.57 10.52
CA ALA A 128 -11.25 -0.74 9.45
C ALA A 128 -11.82 -1.61 8.31
N ALA A 129 -11.46 -1.27 7.07
CA ALA A 129 -11.79 -2.06 5.90
C ALA A 129 -10.99 -3.37 5.90
N ARG A 130 -11.51 -4.39 5.22
CA ARG A 130 -10.93 -5.73 5.14
C ARG A 130 -10.88 -6.23 3.72
N MET A 131 -9.78 -6.88 3.36
CA MET A 131 -9.73 -7.79 2.21
C MET A 131 -8.98 -9.05 2.58
N LYS A 132 -9.45 -10.21 2.13
CA LYS A 132 -8.90 -11.51 2.49
C LYS A 132 -8.88 -12.50 1.34
N VAL A 133 -8.03 -13.50 1.49
CA VAL A 133 -8.09 -14.76 0.76
C VAL A 133 -9.30 -15.56 1.25
N SER A 134 -9.89 -16.41 0.41
CA SER A 134 -10.89 -17.39 0.86
C SER A 134 -10.31 -18.33 1.93
N SER A 135 -11.12 -18.62 2.95
CA SER A 135 -10.83 -19.51 4.07
C SER A 135 -11.55 -20.86 3.98
N GLU A 136 -12.18 -21.16 2.84
CA GLU A 136 -12.90 -22.44 2.62
C GLU A 136 -11.96 -23.56 2.13
N ASP A 137 -12.30 -24.82 2.36
CA ASP A 137 -11.58 -25.94 1.73
C ASP A 137 -11.88 -26.02 0.22
N LEU A 138 -10.88 -26.43 -0.56
CA LEU A 138 -10.93 -26.54 -2.02
C LEU A 138 -10.56 -27.96 -2.48
N SER A 139 -10.89 -28.29 -3.74
CA SER A 139 -10.38 -29.50 -4.39
C SER A 139 -8.90 -29.33 -4.74
N LEU A 140 -8.15 -30.44 -4.76
CA LEU A 140 -6.73 -30.42 -5.13
C LEU A 140 -6.56 -29.96 -6.58
N GLY A 141 -5.91 -28.81 -6.76
CA GLY A 141 -5.65 -28.19 -8.07
C GLY A 141 -6.60 -27.05 -8.46
N GLU A 142 -7.49 -26.62 -7.57
CA GLU A 142 -8.26 -25.37 -7.74
C GLU A 142 -7.46 -24.15 -7.24
N ASP A 143 -7.46 -23.06 -8.00
CA ASP A 143 -6.86 -21.79 -7.58
C ASP A 143 -7.73 -21.10 -6.52
N ARG A 144 -7.10 -20.57 -5.45
CA ARG A 144 -7.83 -20.07 -4.29
C ARG A 144 -8.43 -18.68 -4.55
N PRO A 145 -9.72 -18.43 -4.28
CA PRO A 145 -10.31 -17.10 -4.46
C PRO A 145 -9.60 -16.04 -3.60
N SER A 146 -9.21 -14.93 -4.21
CA SER A 146 -8.50 -13.82 -3.57
C SER A 146 -8.89 -12.48 -4.21
N VAL A 147 -8.27 -11.39 -3.75
CA VAL A 147 -8.57 -10.01 -4.15
C VAL A 147 -7.30 -9.29 -4.62
N ARG A 148 -7.41 -8.59 -5.74
CA ARG A 148 -6.47 -7.58 -6.24
C ARG A 148 -7.26 -6.39 -6.77
N PHE A 149 -6.89 -5.18 -6.38
CA PHE A 149 -7.45 -3.97 -6.98
C PHE A 149 -6.41 -2.87 -7.18
N GLN A 150 -6.67 -1.99 -8.14
CA GLN A 150 -5.78 -0.92 -8.59
C GLN A 150 -6.52 0.40 -8.72
N GLY A 151 -5.84 1.53 -8.45
CA GLY A 151 -6.47 2.85 -8.45
C GLY A 151 -6.83 3.34 -9.86
N ASN A 152 -8.04 3.87 -10.03
CA ASN A 152 -8.50 4.50 -11.27
C ASN A 152 -7.83 5.87 -11.54
N ARG A 153 -6.97 6.34 -10.62
CA ARG A 153 -6.19 7.58 -10.67
C ARG A 153 -4.70 7.26 -10.66
N THR A 154 -3.94 7.98 -11.48
CA THR A 154 -2.47 8.03 -11.42
C THR A 154 -1.99 9.37 -10.86
N TYR A 155 -0.79 9.38 -10.30
CA TYR A 155 -0.18 10.52 -9.63
C TYR A 155 1.25 10.74 -10.13
N ASP A 156 1.59 11.96 -10.58
CA ASP A 156 2.95 12.32 -11.03
C ASP A 156 3.96 12.46 -9.87
N GLU A 157 3.43 12.82 -8.70
CA GLU A 157 4.12 12.93 -7.41
C GLU A 157 3.08 12.65 -6.31
N GLY A 158 3.51 12.17 -5.15
CA GLY A 158 2.57 11.86 -4.07
C GLY A 158 3.25 11.58 -2.73
N LEU A 159 2.52 11.90 -1.66
CA LEU A 159 2.75 11.35 -0.33
C LEU A 159 1.54 10.46 0.00
N ILE A 160 1.77 9.16 0.10
CA ILE A 160 0.74 8.14 0.30
C ILE A 160 0.97 7.47 1.65
N VAL A 161 -0.07 7.42 2.49
CA VAL A 161 -0.01 6.87 3.86
C VAL A 161 -0.99 5.71 3.98
N PHE A 162 -0.50 4.57 4.47
CA PHE A 162 -1.27 3.35 4.71
C PHE A 162 -1.31 3.06 6.22
N ASP A 163 -2.46 3.22 6.86
CA ASP A 163 -2.64 2.88 8.29
C ASP A 163 -3.14 1.43 8.42
N VAL A 164 -2.21 0.49 8.59
CA VAL A 164 -2.46 -0.95 8.48
C VAL A 164 -2.52 -1.60 9.87
N VAL A 165 -3.62 -2.27 10.17
CA VAL A 165 -3.91 -2.91 11.48
C VAL A 165 -3.45 -4.37 11.49
N LYS A 166 -3.65 -5.08 10.38
CA LYS A 166 -3.25 -6.48 10.15
C LYS A 166 -2.87 -6.65 8.68
N MET A 167 -1.90 -7.51 8.40
CA MET A 167 -1.56 -7.98 7.07
C MET A 167 -1.68 -9.52 6.96
N PRO A 168 -1.84 -10.08 5.75
CA PRO A 168 -2.03 -11.52 5.55
C PRO A 168 -0.91 -12.38 6.10
N VAL A 169 -1.28 -13.46 6.78
CA VAL A 169 -0.40 -14.56 7.18
C VAL A 169 -1.06 -15.88 6.79
N GLY A 170 -0.32 -16.75 6.12
CA GLY A 170 -0.79 -18.09 5.76
C GLY A 170 0.18 -18.85 4.86
N CYS A 171 -0.22 -20.04 4.43
CA CYS A 171 0.63 -20.91 3.62
C CYS A 171 0.93 -20.31 2.24
N GLY A 172 2.17 -19.90 2.02
CA GLY A 172 2.61 -19.31 0.75
C GLY A 172 2.02 -17.94 0.45
N THR A 173 1.52 -17.19 1.45
CA THR A 173 0.98 -15.84 1.22
C THR A 173 2.05 -14.87 0.72
N TRP A 174 1.69 -14.11 -0.31
CA TRP A 174 2.46 -13.00 -0.88
C TRP A 174 1.55 -11.76 -0.94
N PRO A 175 1.42 -11.03 0.17
CA PRO A 175 0.65 -9.78 0.23
C PRO A 175 1.50 -8.58 -0.21
N ALA A 176 0.86 -7.62 -0.90
CA ALA A 176 1.54 -6.42 -1.39
C ALA A 176 0.71 -5.12 -1.18
N LEU A 177 1.39 -4.04 -0.78
CA LEU A 177 0.96 -2.64 -0.95
C LEU A 177 2.01 -1.93 -1.80
N TRP A 178 1.62 -1.49 -2.99
CA TRP A 178 2.57 -1.04 -4.00
C TRP A 178 1.95 0.01 -4.92
N THR A 179 2.77 0.59 -5.79
CA THR A 179 2.31 1.42 -6.90
C THR A 179 2.92 1.01 -8.21
N VAL A 180 2.18 1.22 -9.30
CA VAL A 180 2.60 0.85 -10.66
C VAL A 180 2.34 1.98 -11.65
N GLY A 181 3.27 2.19 -12.57
CA GLY A 181 3.09 3.02 -13.75
C GLY A 181 2.53 2.23 -14.94
N ASP A 182 1.96 2.93 -15.92
CA ASP A 182 1.58 2.31 -17.20
C ASP A 182 2.80 1.78 -17.98
N ASP A 183 2.59 0.87 -18.94
CA ASP A 183 3.66 0.26 -19.74
C ASP A 183 4.81 -0.34 -18.88
N TRP A 184 4.47 -1.04 -17.79
CA TRP A 184 5.44 -1.70 -16.89
C TRP A 184 6.52 -2.51 -17.65
N PRO A 185 7.81 -2.41 -17.26
CA PRO A 185 8.38 -1.63 -16.15
C PRO A 185 8.85 -0.21 -16.57
N LEU A 186 8.42 0.29 -17.73
CA LEU A 186 8.99 1.50 -18.33
C LEU A 186 8.71 2.79 -17.55
N ASN A 187 7.60 2.82 -16.80
CA ASN A 187 7.23 3.91 -15.88
C ASN A 187 7.36 3.52 -14.40
N SER A 188 8.12 2.46 -14.10
CA SER A 188 8.42 1.95 -12.75
C SER A 188 7.26 1.29 -11.99
N GLU A 189 7.66 0.48 -11.02
CA GLU A 189 6.86 -0.11 -9.94
C GLU A 189 7.61 0.14 -8.61
N ILE A 190 6.87 0.33 -7.51
CA ILE A 190 7.39 0.73 -6.19
C ILE A 190 6.64 0.00 -5.09
N ASP A 191 7.35 -0.78 -4.29
CA ASP A 191 6.74 -1.68 -3.31
C ASP A 191 6.96 -1.13 -1.90
N VAL A 192 5.86 -0.77 -1.24
CA VAL A 192 5.85 -0.10 0.07
C VAL A 192 5.78 -1.12 1.20
N LEU A 193 4.99 -2.18 0.99
CA LEU A 193 4.90 -3.37 1.83
C LEU A 193 4.92 -4.57 0.90
N GLU A 194 5.99 -5.37 0.93
CA GLU A 194 6.05 -6.65 0.24
C GLU A 194 7.00 -7.62 0.98
N SER A 195 6.56 -8.88 1.14
CA SER A 195 7.40 -10.02 1.53
C SER A 195 6.61 -11.32 1.42
N VAL A 196 7.27 -12.44 1.68
CA VAL A 196 6.72 -13.79 1.53
C VAL A 196 7.13 -14.68 2.71
N GLY A 197 6.26 -15.61 3.11
CA GLY A 197 6.52 -16.54 4.21
C GLY A 197 6.54 -15.88 5.60
N ASP A 198 7.30 -16.47 6.52
CA ASP A 198 7.32 -16.12 7.96
C ASP A 198 8.29 -15.00 8.36
N ASP A 199 8.58 -14.06 7.44
CA ASP A 199 9.47 -12.95 7.77
C ASP A 199 8.82 -11.98 8.80
N ASP A 200 9.64 -11.34 9.62
CA ASP A 200 9.19 -10.23 10.49
C ASP A 200 9.59 -8.86 9.93
N SER A 201 10.31 -8.85 8.80
CA SER A 201 11.03 -7.72 8.23
C SER A 201 10.57 -7.46 6.78
N ASN A 202 9.91 -6.33 6.56
CA ASN A 202 9.38 -5.91 5.27
C ASN A 202 10.50 -5.65 4.24
N GLN A 203 10.27 -6.00 2.99
CA GLN A 203 11.11 -5.62 1.86
C GLN A 203 10.43 -4.48 1.11
N MET A 204 11.20 -3.42 0.82
CA MET A 204 10.77 -2.33 -0.05
C MET A 204 11.63 -2.38 -1.30
N THR A 205 10.99 -2.34 -2.46
CA THR A 205 11.63 -2.52 -3.76
C THR A 205 11.26 -1.40 -4.72
N VAL A 206 12.12 -1.17 -5.71
CA VAL A 206 11.80 -0.36 -6.89
C VAL A 206 12.24 -1.13 -8.13
N HIS A 207 11.32 -1.26 -9.08
CA HIS A 207 11.49 -1.98 -10.35
C HIS A 207 11.41 -0.97 -11.49
N THR A 208 12.47 -0.85 -12.30
CA THR A 208 12.59 0.17 -13.35
C THR A 208 12.96 -0.43 -14.71
N LYS A 209 12.87 0.39 -15.75
CA LYS A 209 13.64 0.20 -17.00
C LYS A 209 15.17 0.21 -16.76
N PRO A 210 15.99 -0.25 -17.73
CA PRO A 210 17.44 -0.38 -17.55
C PRO A 210 18.18 0.93 -17.25
N GLY A 211 19.27 0.82 -16.49
CA GLY A 211 20.16 1.95 -16.20
C GLY A 211 19.86 2.69 -14.89
N CYS A 212 19.35 1.98 -13.88
CA CYS A 212 19.11 2.50 -12.53
C CYS A 212 19.73 1.55 -11.50
N THR A 213 20.69 2.02 -10.70
CA THR A 213 21.20 1.26 -9.54
C THR A 213 21.26 2.13 -8.28
N ILE A 214 20.95 1.55 -7.12
CA ILE A 214 21.17 2.16 -5.81
C ILE A 214 22.58 1.84 -5.32
N ALA A 215 23.36 2.88 -5.03
CA ALA A 215 24.71 2.72 -4.52
C ALA A 215 24.70 2.60 -2.98
N PRO A 216 25.28 1.54 -2.40
CA PRO A 216 25.70 1.58 -1.01
C PRO A 216 26.85 2.61 -0.89
N SER A 217 26.54 3.83 -0.48
CA SER A 217 27.58 4.83 -0.17
C SER A 217 28.45 4.35 1.01
N THR A 218 29.66 4.92 1.11
CA THR A 218 30.86 4.18 1.46
C THR A 218 30.87 3.53 2.85
N THR A 219 30.82 2.20 2.85
CA THR A 219 31.64 1.30 3.67
C THR A 219 31.71 1.57 5.18
N VAL A 220 30.76 1.02 5.95
CA VAL A 220 31.06 0.61 7.33
C VAL A 220 31.84 -0.72 7.28
N ALA A 221 33.17 -0.63 7.35
CA ALA A 221 34.03 -1.82 7.27
C ALA A 221 33.89 -2.69 8.53
N GLY A 222 33.52 -3.97 8.36
CA GLY A 222 33.48 -4.95 9.46
C GLY A 222 32.45 -6.07 9.30
N THR A 223 31.38 -5.83 8.53
CA THR A 223 30.40 -6.86 8.13
C THR A 223 30.13 -6.77 6.63
N GLY A 224 29.62 -7.83 6.01
CA GLY A 224 29.33 -7.88 4.56
C GLY A 224 28.12 -7.04 4.12
N ASN A 225 27.54 -6.22 5.00
CA ASN A 225 26.32 -5.46 4.78
C ASN A 225 26.62 -3.96 4.89
N THR A 226 26.42 -3.21 3.81
CA THR A 226 26.70 -1.76 3.80
C THR A 226 25.45 -0.97 4.21
N ARG A 227 25.39 -0.51 5.47
CA ARG A 227 24.35 0.44 5.92
C ARG A 227 24.79 1.87 5.62
N LEU A 228 23.95 2.62 4.92
CA LEU A 228 24.11 4.06 4.72
C LEU A 228 23.60 4.80 5.97
N ALA A 229 24.41 4.80 7.03
CA ALA A 229 23.99 5.06 8.40
C ALA A 229 23.51 6.50 8.74
N THR A 230 23.30 7.35 7.72
CA THR A 230 22.86 8.75 7.82
C THR A 230 21.52 9.03 7.14
N ASP A 231 21.13 8.24 6.13
CA ASP A 231 20.11 8.64 5.15
C ASP A 231 18.83 7.78 5.20
N TYR A 232 18.93 6.55 5.70
CA TYR A 232 17.81 5.63 5.98
C TYR A 232 18.24 4.55 6.99
N SER A 233 17.29 3.88 7.67
CA SER A 233 17.61 2.88 8.69
C SER A 233 17.88 1.47 8.15
N GLY A 234 17.17 1.08 7.09
CA GLY A 234 17.18 -0.27 6.50
C GLY A 234 18.51 -0.71 5.86
N ARG A 235 18.55 -1.94 5.35
CA ARG A 235 19.71 -2.54 4.67
C ARG A 235 19.42 -2.84 3.21
N ILE A 236 20.32 -2.47 2.30
CA ILE A 236 20.28 -3.00 0.92
C ILE A 236 20.55 -4.51 0.99
N LEU A 237 19.76 -5.33 0.31
CA LEU A 237 19.99 -6.78 0.26
C LEU A 237 21.18 -7.13 -0.64
N ALA A 238 21.91 -8.18 -0.28
CA ALA A 238 23.11 -8.59 -0.99
C ALA A 238 22.78 -8.99 -2.45
N GLY A 239 23.23 -8.17 -3.41
CA GLY A 239 22.95 -8.33 -4.84
C GLY A 239 21.77 -7.48 -5.36
N ALA A 240 20.86 -7.03 -4.49
CA ALA A 240 19.68 -6.24 -4.88
C ALA A 240 19.97 -4.73 -4.95
N ALA A 241 21.05 -4.36 -5.64
CA ALA A 241 21.44 -2.96 -5.89
C ALA A 241 20.99 -2.45 -7.26
N ASP A 242 20.54 -3.34 -8.14
CA ASP A 242 20.18 -3.05 -9.53
C ASP A 242 18.66 -3.05 -9.70
N CYS A 243 18.10 -1.89 -10.07
CA CYS A 243 16.65 -1.70 -10.13
C CYS A 243 16.04 -2.20 -11.45
N ASP A 244 16.87 -2.60 -12.44
CA ASP A 244 16.40 -3.04 -13.75
C ASP A 244 15.54 -4.32 -13.64
N ALA A 245 14.24 -4.17 -13.92
CA ALA A 245 13.26 -5.25 -13.95
C ALA A 245 13.53 -6.30 -15.04
N PHE A 246 14.30 -5.94 -16.09
CA PHE A 246 14.76 -6.89 -17.10
C PHE A 246 16.04 -7.64 -16.68
N ALA A 247 16.71 -7.20 -15.61
CA ALA A 247 17.87 -7.87 -15.03
C ALA A 247 17.46 -8.81 -13.88
N ASN A 248 18.40 -9.66 -13.47
CA ASN A 248 18.38 -10.44 -12.21
C ASN A 248 17.12 -11.29 -11.92
N GLY A 249 16.25 -11.52 -12.92
CA GLY A 249 15.00 -12.26 -12.79
C GLY A 249 13.79 -11.42 -12.33
N ASN A 250 13.81 -10.10 -12.57
CA ASN A 250 12.89 -9.13 -11.96
C ASN A 250 12.98 -9.13 -10.43
N ALA A 251 14.19 -8.99 -9.90
CA ALA A 251 14.43 -8.88 -8.45
C ALA A 251 14.28 -7.44 -7.91
N GLY A 252 14.37 -6.44 -8.80
CA GLY A 252 14.41 -5.02 -8.42
C GLY A 252 15.61 -4.67 -7.54
N CYS A 253 15.66 -3.41 -7.11
CA CYS A 253 16.60 -2.98 -6.07
C CYS A 253 15.88 -2.93 -4.72
N ALA A 254 16.41 -3.62 -3.72
CA ALA A 254 15.69 -3.97 -2.51
C ALA A 254 16.37 -3.45 -1.24
N ILE A 255 15.61 -2.71 -0.43
CA ILE A 255 15.98 -2.31 0.93
C ILE A 255 15.05 -3.05 1.90
N LYS A 256 15.60 -3.82 2.83
CA LYS A 256 14.85 -4.58 3.83
C LYS A 256 14.94 -3.92 5.21
N ASP A 257 13.82 -3.80 5.92
CA ASP A 257 13.72 -3.08 7.19
C ASP A 257 14.61 -3.71 8.27
N THR A 258 15.34 -2.92 9.04
CA THR A 258 16.10 -3.38 10.21
C THR A 258 15.24 -3.66 11.44
N ASN A 259 13.91 -3.41 11.36
CA ASN A 259 12.94 -3.49 12.45
C ASN A 259 13.27 -2.56 13.64
N GLU A 260 14.06 -1.50 13.39
CA GLU A 260 14.41 -0.46 14.38
C GLU A 260 13.17 0.22 14.99
N ARG A 261 12.05 0.24 14.25
CA ARG A 261 10.76 0.83 14.66
C ARG A 261 9.70 -0.23 15.01
N GLY A 262 10.12 -1.45 15.30
CA GLY A 262 9.27 -2.63 15.54
C GLY A 262 9.23 -3.58 14.34
N PRO A 263 8.58 -4.76 14.49
CA PRO A 263 8.41 -5.70 13.38
C PRO A 263 7.52 -5.10 12.29
N SER A 264 7.97 -5.22 11.05
CA SER A 264 7.38 -4.57 9.87
C SER A 264 6.62 -5.53 8.96
N PHE A 265 6.74 -6.85 9.15
CA PHE A 265 5.99 -7.85 8.36
C PHE A 265 5.36 -8.97 9.21
N GLY A 266 4.41 -9.68 8.60
CA GLY A 266 3.89 -10.98 9.02
C GLY A 266 3.24 -11.01 10.41
N SER A 267 3.35 -12.17 11.07
CA SER A 267 2.75 -12.43 12.39
C SER A 267 3.23 -11.44 13.46
N LYS A 268 4.48 -10.96 13.39
CA LYS A 268 5.03 -10.05 14.40
C LYS A 268 4.55 -8.62 14.24
N PHE A 269 4.33 -8.15 13.01
CA PHE A 269 3.58 -6.92 12.75
C PHE A 269 2.15 -7.02 13.30
N ASN A 270 1.45 -8.14 13.05
CA ASN A 270 0.09 -8.38 13.52
C ASN A 270 -0.01 -8.41 15.06
N GLU A 271 0.89 -9.14 15.73
CA GLU A 271 1.00 -9.20 17.20
C GLU A 271 1.23 -7.81 17.83
N ASN A 272 1.93 -6.91 17.13
CA ASN A 272 2.24 -5.55 17.57
C ASN A 272 1.12 -4.53 17.31
N GLY A 273 -0.04 -4.94 16.78
CA GLY A 273 -1.14 -4.03 16.40
C GLY A 273 -0.91 -3.28 15.08
N GLY A 274 -0.07 -3.85 14.22
CA GLY A 274 0.30 -3.31 12.92
C GLY A 274 1.17 -2.05 13.00
N GLY A 275 0.88 -1.07 12.16
CA GLY A 275 1.65 0.16 12.07
C GLY A 275 1.19 1.10 10.97
N VAL A 276 2.04 2.06 10.63
CA VAL A 276 1.81 3.01 9.53
C VAL A 276 3.00 2.93 8.58
N PHE A 277 2.69 2.78 7.29
CA PHE A 277 3.65 2.97 6.20
C PHE A 277 3.35 4.31 5.51
N ALA A 278 4.39 5.04 5.16
CA ALA A 278 4.26 6.26 4.36
C ALA A 278 5.30 6.25 3.24
N MET A 279 4.88 6.55 2.01
CA MET A 279 5.76 6.71 0.85
C MET A 279 5.64 8.12 0.32
N SER A 280 6.76 8.84 0.18
CA SER A 280 6.85 10.03 -0.67
C SER A 280 7.60 9.69 -1.95
N PHE A 281 7.05 10.05 -3.11
CA PHE A 281 7.79 10.06 -4.36
C PHE A 281 7.66 11.42 -5.05
N THR A 282 8.80 11.97 -5.49
CA THR A 282 8.90 13.23 -6.24
C THR A 282 9.96 13.10 -7.34
N PRO A 283 9.83 13.84 -8.45
CA PRO A 283 10.89 13.91 -9.45
C PRO A 283 12.22 14.47 -8.88
N GLU A 284 12.15 15.33 -7.87
CA GLU A 284 13.33 15.97 -7.28
C GLU A 284 14.11 15.06 -6.30
N ASP A 285 13.43 14.30 -5.45
CA ASP A 285 14.05 13.51 -4.37
C ASP A 285 14.20 12.01 -4.70
N GLY A 286 13.41 11.49 -5.64
CA GLY A 286 13.23 10.05 -5.84
C GLY A 286 12.15 9.50 -4.90
N VAL A 287 12.38 8.32 -4.32
CA VAL A 287 11.43 7.68 -3.38
C VAL A 287 12.00 7.67 -1.96
N SER A 288 11.16 7.87 -0.96
CA SER A 288 11.45 7.56 0.44
C SER A 288 10.24 6.89 1.09
N ILE A 289 10.49 5.80 1.82
CA ILE A 289 9.47 4.99 2.49
C ILE A 289 9.82 4.92 3.97
N TRP A 290 8.87 5.28 4.83
CA TRP A 290 8.93 5.14 6.28
C TRP A 290 7.98 4.03 6.73
N PHE A 291 8.43 3.24 7.69
CA PHE A 291 7.57 2.38 8.51
C PHE A 291 7.66 2.78 9.98
N TRP A 292 6.53 2.75 10.68
CA TRP A 292 6.47 2.78 12.15
C TRP A 292 5.49 1.73 12.67
N GLY A 293 5.97 0.81 13.53
CA GLY A 293 5.09 -0.08 14.27
C GLY A 293 4.16 0.70 15.19
N ARG A 294 2.97 0.17 15.47
CA ARG A 294 1.89 0.88 16.18
C ARG A 294 2.30 1.43 17.55
N ASN A 295 3.20 0.71 18.22
CA ASN A 295 3.74 1.03 19.54
C ASN A 295 5.11 1.74 19.50
N SER A 296 5.58 2.17 18.31
CA SER A 296 6.86 2.86 18.16
C SER A 296 6.85 4.24 18.81
N THR A 297 7.88 4.56 19.58
CA THR A 297 8.09 5.91 20.16
C THR A 297 8.29 6.97 19.10
N GLU A 298 8.76 6.59 17.91
CA GLU A 298 9.01 7.46 16.74
C GLU A 298 7.78 7.70 15.87
N LEU A 299 6.66 6.97 16.05
CA LEU A 299 5.44 7.14 15.25
C LEU A 299 4.99 8.62 15.29
N PRO A 300 4.92 9.35 14.15
CA PRO A 300 4.54 10.77 14.10
C PRO A 300 3.21 11.06 14.81
N LYS A 301 3.06 12.28 15.36
CA LYS A 301 1.94 12.63 16.26
C LYS A 301 0.60 12.64 15.54
N GLU A 302 0.59 13.12 14.29
CA GLU A 302 -0.50 13.02 13.31
C GLU A 302 -1.03 11.57 13.13
N PHE A 303 -0.18 10.56 13.33
CA PHE A 303 -0.53 9.15 13.21
C PHE A 303 -0.82 8.47 14.56
N ARG A 304 -0.94 9.25 15.65
CA ARG A 304 -1.38 8.74 16.96
C ARG A 304 -2.90 8.91 17.09
N GLY A 305 -3.56 7.90 17.63
CA GLY A 305 -5.00 7.98 17.91
C GLY A 305 -5.30 8.94 19.07
N PRO A 306 -6.52 9.47 19.21
CA PRO A 306 -6.87 10.53 20.16
C PRO A 306 -6.72 10.16 21.65
N ASN A 307 -6.37 8.91 21.98
CA ASN A 307 -6.05 8.47 23.35
C ASN A 307 -4.56 8.65 23.74
N SER A 308 -3.71 9.27 22.92
CA SER A 308 -2.30 9.54 23.28
C SER A 308 -2.12 10.75 24.22
N THR A 309 -2.85 10.74 25.34
CA THR A 309 -2.66 11.54 26.58
C THR A 309 -2.62 13.07 26.50
N GLU A 310 -2.74 13.69 25.32
CA GLU A 310 -2.82 15.15 25.16
C GLU A 310 -4.27 15.58 24.88
N PRO A 311 -4.76 16.70 25.47
CA PRO A 311 -6.12 17.17 25.23
C PRO A 311 -6.25 17.77 23.82
N TYR A 312 -7.09 17.15 22.98
CA TYR A 312 -7.46 17.69 21.68
C TYR A 312 -8.25 19.00 21.84
N THR A 313 -7.60 20.13 21.56
CA THR A 313 -8.24 21.44 21.47
C THR A 313 -8.66 21.71 20.03
N ASP A 314 -9.94 21.50 19.72
CA ASP A 314 -10.54 22.02 18.49
C ASP A 314 -10.39 23.55 18.45
N ALA A 315 -9.86 24.06 17.34
CA ALA A 315 -9.58 25.47 17.12
C ALA A 315 -10.56 26.14 16.13
N THR A 316 -11.61 25.46 15.68
CA THR A 316 -12.50 25.92 14.59
C THR A 316 -14.01 25.65 14.79
N ALA A 317 -14.50 25.55 16.04
CA ALA A 317 -15.93 25.39 16.35
C ALA A 317 -16.64 26.67 16.87
N SER A 318 -16.29 27.86 16.37
CA SER A 318 -16.96 29.12 16.72
C SER A 318 -18.08 29.51 15.74
N VAL A 319 -19.15 28.72 15.68
CA VAL A 319 -20.42 29.16 15.07
C VAL A 319 -21.25 29.94 16.09
N ASP A 320 -21.53 31.20 15.76
CA ASP A 320 -22.29 32.13 16.60
C ASP A 320 -23.74 31.67 16.80
N ALA A 321 -24.15 31.51 18.06
CA ALA A 321 -25.48 31.09 18.49
C ALA A 321 -26.16 32.14 19.38
N SER A 322 -26.09 33.42 18.98
CA SER A 322 -26.66 34.55 19.72
C SER A 322 -28.18 34.72 19.56
N ILE A 323 -28.97 33.99 20.36
CA ILE A 323 -30.40 34.27 20.61
C ILE A 323 -30.63 34.39 22.13
N PRO A 324 -31.29 35.46 22.63
CA PRO A 324 -31.37 35.76 24.06
C PRO A 324 -32.51 35.02 24.81
N ALA A 325 -32.37 34.91 26.13
CA ALA A 325 -33.37 34.33 27.04
C ALA A 325 -34.30 35.39 27.70
N SER A 326 -35.57 35.02 27.92
CA SER A 326 -36.65 35.62 28.75
C SER A 326 -37.99 35.01 28.26
N ILE A 327 -39.07 34.72 29.01
CA ILE A 327 -39.58 35.11 30.36
C ILE A 327 -40.10 33.85 31.11
N GLU A 328 -40.36 33.97 32.41
CA GLU A 328 -40.67 32.95 33.45
C GLU A 328 -42.18 32.51 33.57
N THR A 329 -42.47 31.79 34.68
CA THR A 329 -43.77 31.39 35.31
C THR A 329 -44.41 30.06 34.86
N ASP A 330 -44.84 29.14 35.74
CA ASP A 330 -44.68 29.07 37.22
C ASP A 330 -44.76 27.63 37.79
N GLU A 331 -44.26 27.44 39.02
CA GLU A 331 -44.34 26.24 39.91
C GLU A 331 -45.79 26.04 40.49
N PRO A 332 -46.21 24.95 41.21
CA PRO A 332 -45.36 24.16 42.12
C PRO A 332 -45.54 22.62 42.31
N ILE A 333 -44.41 21.98 42.66
CA ILE A 333 -44.18 21.02 43.78
C ILE A 333 -45.30 20.03 44.21
N VAL A 334 -45.02 18.71 44.12
CA VAL A 334 -45.13 17.72 45.25
C VAL A 334 -44.03 16.65 45.08
N SER A 335 -43.43 16.18 46.18
CA SER A 335 -42.37 15.16 46.21
C SER A 335 -42.66 14.00 47.18
N THR A 336 -42.11 12.81 46.90
CA THR A 336 -41.68 11.71 47.82
C THR A 336 -41.32 10.47 46.95
N SER A 337 -40.13 9.86 47.02
CA SER A 337 -39.54 8.99 48.06
C SER A 337 -40.32 7.70 48.35
N ALA A 338 -39.74 6.50 48.51
CA ALA A 338 -38.38 5.98 48.27
C ALA A 338 -38.37 4.44 48.52
N ALA A 339 -37.31 3.73 48.07
CA ALA A 339 -36.90 2.40 48.58
C ALA A 339 -37.90 1.21 48.39
N SER A 340 -37.54 -0.05 48.64
CA SER A 340 -36.30 -0.82 48.33
C SER A 340 -36.54 -2.33 48.53
N SER A 341 -35.53 -3.16 48.22
CA SER A 341 -35.26 -4.50 48.79
C SER A 341 -36.08 -5.74 48.33
N SER A 342 -35.32 -6.75 47.88
CA SER A 342 -35.41 -8.20 48.21
C SER A 342 -36.67 -9.04 47.90
N ALA A 343 -36.59 -10.38 47.76
CA ALA A 343 -35.53 -11.31 47.31
C ALA A 343 -36.09 -12.76 47.35
N ALA A 344 -35.57 -13.67 46.52
CA ALA A 344 -35.72 -15.14 46.65
C ALA A 344 -37.16 -15.71 46.52
N SER A 345 -37.42 -17.01 46.27
CA SER A 345 -36.65 -18.09 45.60
C SER A 345 -37.58 -19.31 45.32
N SER A 346 -37.00 -20.44 44.89
CA SER A 346 -37.53 -21.83 44.88
C SER A 346 -38.36 -22.33 43.67
N SER A 347 -37.86 -23.43 43.09
CA SER A 347 -38.59 -24.46 42.30
C SER A 347 -39.18 -25.52 43.26
N PRO A 348 -40.05 -26.48 42.81
CA PRO A 348 -39.63 -27.71 42.08
C PRO A 348 -40.25 -27.79 40.65
N GLU A 349 -39.89 -28.70 39.71
CA GLU A 349 -40.14 -30.17 39.62
C GLU A 349 -41.64 -30.57 39.74
N GLU A 350 -42.25 -31.48 38.96
CA GLU A 350 -41.75 -32.71 38.29
C GLU A 350 -42.40 -33.06 36.91
N GLN A 351 -41.65 -33.83 36.10
CA GLN A 351 -41.97 -34.99 35.24
C GLN A 351 -43.29 -35.19 34.41
N GLY A 352 -43.09 -35.61 33.14
CA GLY A 352 -43.83 -36.73 32.47
C GLY A 352 -44.91 -36.37 31.40
N SER A 353 -45.24 -37.22 30.41
CA SER A 353 -44.50 -38.30 29.70
C SER A 353 -45.28 -38.82 28.45
N ALA A 354 -44.64 -38.81 27.26
CA ALA A 354 -44.86 -39.69 26.09
C ALA A 354 -46.24 -39.79 25.33
N TYR A 355 -46.16 -40.36 24.11
CA TYR A 355 -47.21 -40.70 23.12
C TYR A 355 -47.93 -39.53 22.39
N GLY A 356 -48.22 -39.58 21.08
CA GLY A 356 -47.70 -40.49 20.03
C GLY A 356 -48.48 -40.53 18.69
N VAL A 357 -47.75 -40.33 17.57
CA VAL A 357 -47.87 -41.03 16.26
C VAL A 357 -49.01 -40.68 15.25
N ASN A 358 -48.58 -40.27 14.04
CA ASN A 358 -49.20 -40.33 12.68
C ASN A 358 -50.47 -39.54 12.28
N GLY A 359 -50.49 -39.03 11.02
CA GLY A 359 -51.74 -38.81 10.26
C GLY A 359 -51.77 -37.64 9.24
N ASN A 360 -51.26 -37.84 8.02
CA ASN A 360 -51.45 -36.96 6.83
C ASN A 360 -52.00 -37.85 5.68
N PRO A 361 -52.51 -37.37 4.52
CA PRO A 361 -52.90 -36.01 4.09
C PRO A 361 -54.35 -35.92 3.53
N PHE A 362 -54.75 -34.77 2.96
CA PHE A 362 -55.70 -34.76 1.84
C PHE A 362 -55.44 -33.61 0.84
N SER A 363 -55.89 -33.79 -0.41
CA SER A 363 -55.66 -32.89 -1.56
C SER A 363 -56.91 -32.08 -1.92
N GLY A 364 -56.74 -30.91 -2.56
CA GLY A 364 -57.83 -30.06 -3.04
C GLY A 364 -57.38 -28.88 -3.90
N SER A 365 -57.19 -29.11 -5.20
CA SER A 365 -56.99 -28.04 -6.20
C SER A 365 -58.32 -27.56 -6.78
N HIS A 366 -58.39 -26.29 -7.18
CA HIS A 366 -59.30 -25.75 -8.21
C HIS A 366 -58.74 -24.41 -8.74
N SER A 367 -59.21 -23.95 -9.92
CA SER A 367 -58.62 -22.80 -10.63
C SER A 367 -59.64 -22.10 -11.55
N ILE A 368 -59.22 -20.94 -12.09
CA ILE A 368 -59.81 -20.14 -13.18
C ILE A 368 -61.12 -19.40 -12.83
N ARG A 369 -61.03 -18.06 -12.73
CA ARG A 369 -61.62 -17.12 -13.71
C ARG A 369 -61.19 -15.68 -13.47
N ASP A 370 -60.71 -15.07 -14.54
CA ASP A 370 -60.21 -13.70 -14.61
C ASP A 370 -61.35 -12.68 -14.73
N ARG A 371 -61.11 -11.47 -14.22
CA ARG A 371 -61.43 -10.23 -14.92
C ARG A 371 -60.44 -9.13 -14.52
N ASP A 372 -59.76 -8.60 -15.51
CA ASP A 372 -58.91 -7.42 -15.42
C ASP A 372 -59.75 -6.17 -15.17
N VAL A 373 -59.15 -5.15 -14.53
CA VAL A 373 -58.88 -3.84 -15.14
C VAL A 373 -57.83 -3.10 -14.29
N GLU A 374 -56.81 -2.62 -14.99
CA GLU A 374 -55.75 -1.67 -14.62
C GLU A 374 -56.23 -0.36 -13.95
N ILE A 375 -55.41 0.51 -13.31
CA ILE A 375 -53.96 0.62 -13.07
C ILE A 375 -53.78 1.42 -11.76
N GLY A 376 -52.65 1.28 -11.03
CA GLY A 376 -52.42 2.11 -9.84
C GLY A 376 -51.15 1.78 -9.04
N LEU A 377 -49.96 1.98 -9.63
CA LEU A 377 -48.68 1.83 -8.94
C LEU A 377 -48.22 3.15 -8.30
N GLU A 378 -47.97 3.14 -6.99
CA GLU A 378 -46.83 3.82 -6.38
C GLU A 378 -46.23 2.91 -5.29
N LEU A 379 -44.91 2.98 -5.11
CA LEU A 379 -44.16 2.07 -4.24
C LEU A 379 -43.86 2.73 -2.90
N SER A 380 -44.14 2.03 -1.78
CA SER A 380 -43.51 2.32 -0.48
C SER A 380 -42.35 1.35 -0.25
N SER A 381 -41.14 1.89 -0.13
CA SER A 381 -39.91 1.10 0.05
C SER A 381 -39.74 0.65 1.51
N ALA A 382 -39.99 -0.63 1.78
CA ALA A 382 -39.69 -1.27 3.06
C ALA A 382 -38.31 -1.94 3.03
N SER A 383 -37.30 -1.29 3.60
CA SER A 383 -35.94 -1.84 3.74
C SER A 383 -35.90 -2.95 4.80
N GLN A 384 -35.85 -4.21 4.37
CA GLN A 384 -35.62 -5.34 5.27
C GLN A 384 -34.11 -5.60 5.44
N SER A 385 -33.62 -5.48 6.68
CA SER A 385 -32.22 -5.76 7.05
C SER A 385 -31.95 -7.26 7.10
N SER A 386 -30.85 -7.72 6.50
CA SER A 386 -30.40 -9.12 6.57
C SER A 386 -29.97 -9.49 8.00
N PRO A 387 -30.37 -10.66 8.54
CA PRO A 387 -30.09 -11.06 9.92
C PRO A 387 -28.74 -11.78 10.15
N TYR A 388 -27.84 -11.81 9.15
CA TYR A 388 -26.53 -12.47 9.25
C TYR A 388 -25.38 -11.46 9.43
N ALA A 389 -25.29 -10.92 10.64
CA ALA A 389 -24.13 -10.16 11.11
C ALA A 389 -23.79 -10.61 12.55
N SER A 390 -23.06 -11.72 12.67
CA SER A 390 -22.54 -12.19 13.96
C SER A 390 -21.25 -11.46 14.32
N ASP A 391 -21.33 -10.51 15.25
CA ASP A 391 -20.19 -9.70 15.71
C ASP A 391 -19.01 -10.57 16.19
N ILE A 392 -17.91 -10.58 15.43
CA ILE A 392 -16.61 -11.05 15.93
C ILE A 392 -16.04 -9.96 16.83
N SER A 393 -15.99 -10.22 18.13
CA SER A 393 -15.50 -9.28 19.14
C SER A 393 -13.97 -9.10 19.09
N LEU A 394 -13.51 -8.29 18.14
CA LEU A 394 -12.12 -7.86 18.01
C LEU A 394 -11.71 -6.97 19.21
N PRO A 395 -10.42 -6.97 19.60
CA PRO A 395 -9.92 -6.08 20.67
C PRO A 395 -10.20 -4.61 20.32
N SER A 396 -10.84 -3.91 21.25
CA SER A 396 -11.60 -2.68 21.02
C SER A 396 -10.79 -1.41 20.68
N SER A 397 -9.47 -1.54 20.59
CA SER A 397 -8.48 -0.46 20.45
C SER A 397 -7.79 -0.37 19.08
N ALA A 398 -7.83 -1.42 18.24
CA ALA A 398 -6.99 -1.51 17.03
C ALA A 398 -7.73 -1.26 15.70
N ALA A 399 -8.98 -1.74 15.58
CA ALA A 399 -9.72 -1.79 14.31
C ALA A 399 -10.87 -0.77 14.18
N ARG A 400 -10.85 0.31 14.99
CA ARG A 400 -11.76 1.46 14.82
C ARG A 400 -11.15 2.45 13.85
N LEU A 401 -11.96 2.98 12.94
CA LEU A 401 -11.55 4.08 12.07
C LEU A 401 -10.98 5.23 12.89
N ARG A 402 -9.81 5.70 12.48
CA ARG A 402 -9.17 6.92 12.96
C ARG A 402 -9.66 8.08 12.10
N ASP A 403 -9.96 9.23 12.69
CA ASP A 403 -10.21 10.44 11.91
C ASP A 403 -8.92 10.92 11.20
N VAL A 404 -9.04 11.73 10.15
CA VAL A 404 -7.88 12.41 9.53
C VAL A 404 -7.43 13.53 10.46
N SER A 405 -6.57 13.21 11.43
CA SER A 405 -6.15 14.14 12.49
C SER A 405 -5.48 15.42 11.96
N SER A 406 -4.89 15.36 10.76
CA SER A 406 -4.25 16.50 10.11
C SER A 406 -4.56 16.54 8.62
N GLN A 407 -5.13 17.66 8.18
CA GLN A 407 -5.33 17.98 6.76
C GLN A 407 -4.00 18.22 6.01
N THR A 408 -2.88 18.39 6.75
CA THR A 408 -1.56 18.65 6.18
C THR A 408 -0.45 17.86 6.88
N LEU A 409 0.52 17.35 6.12
CA LEU A 409 1.66 16.58 6.62
C LEU A 409 2.99 17.23 6.24
N ASP A 410 4.00 17.13 7.10
CA ASP A 410 5.37 17.60 6.84
C ASP A 410 6.41 16.49 7.10
N PRO A 411 6.75 15.69 6.07
CA PRO A 411 7.73 14.61 6.19
C PRO A 411 9.13 15.04 6.60
N SER A 412 9.48 16.34 6.57
CA SER A 412 10.78 16.79 7.09
C SER A 412 10.91 16.60 8.60
N THR A 413 9.78 16.48 9.31
CA THR A 413 9.72 16.27 10.77
C THR A 413 9.80 14.79 11.19
N TRP A 414 9.67 13.87 10.24
CA TRP A 414 9.52 12.42 10.48
C TRP A 414 10.83 11.67 10.74
N GLY A 415 11.97 12.36 10.64
CA GLY A 415 13.29 11.74 10.73
C GLY A 415 13.61 10.85 9.52
N ILE A 416 14.66 10.03 9.64
CA ILE A 416 15.13 9.20 8.52
C ILE A 416 14.06 8.19 8.06
N PRO A 417 13.91 7.96 6.75
CA PRO A 417 13.07 6.89 6.22
C PRO A 417 13.63 5.49 6.55
N THR A 418 12.81 4.47 6.38
CA THR A 418 13.23 3.07 6.43
C THR A 418 14.01 2.69 5.16
N ALA A 419 13.54 3.15 4.00
CA ALA A 419 14.18 2.96 2.71
C ALA A 419 14.21 4.27 1.91
N ARG A 420 15.31 4.53 1.19
CA ARG A 420 15.47 5.73 0.36
C ARG A 420 16.12 5.40 -0.98
N PHE A 421 15.39 5.64 -2.06
CA PHE A 421 15.80 5.45 -3.44
C PHE A 421 16.02 6.82 -4.06
N ALA A 422 17.16 7.43 -3.73
CA ALA A 422 17.45 8.83 -4.05
C ALA A 422 18.10 9.01 -5.43
N ASN A 423 17.80 10.15 -6.06
CA ASN A 423 18.46 10.60 -7.29
C ASN A 423 19.99 10.69 -7.12
N SER A 424 20.74 10.14 -8.08
CA SER A 424 22.20 10.05 -8.07
C SER A 424 22.77 9.96 -9.49
N ASN A 425 24.11 9.96 -9.62
CA ASN A 425 24.79 9.70 -10.89
C ASN A 425 24.57 8.26 -11.43
N ALA A 426 24.01 7.36 -10.62
CA ALA A 426 23.76 5.95 -10.96
C ALA A 426 22.27 5.61 -11.16
N CYS A 427 21.35 6.51 -10.77
CA CYS A 427 19.94 6.47 -11.14
C CYS A 427 19.27 7.84 -10.96
N ASP A 428 18.50 8.24 -11.97
CA ASP A 428 17.64 9.42 -11.96
C ASP A 428 16.18 8.93 -11.86
N PHE A 429 15.73 8.69 -10.62
CA PHE A 429 14.39 8.15 -10.34
C PHE A 429 13.28 9.07 -10.88
N GLY A 430 13.52 10.39 -10.92
CA GLY A 430 12.64 11.37 -11.58
C GLY A 430 12.52 11.22 -13.11
N LYS A 431 13.31 10.33 -13.74
CA LYS A 431 13.14 9.86 -15.13
C LYS A 431 12.79 8.37 -15.24
N MET A 432 12.91 7.60 -14.16
CA MET A 432 12.52 6.19 -14.12
C MET A 432 11.04 6.02 -13.83
N ILE A 433 10.53 6.74 -12.83
CA ILE A 433 9.16 6.71 -12.33
C ILE A 433 8.28 7.62 -13.20
N GLY A 434 7.21 7.05 -13.76
CA GLY A 434 6.12 7.81 -14.38
C GLY A 434 4.88 7.86 -13.48
N PRO A 435 3.72 8.30 -13.98
CA PRO A 435 2.52 8.49 -13.16
C PRO A 435 2.06 7.18 -12.51
N GLN A 436 2.03 7.13 -11.18
CA GLN A 436 1.80 5.93 -10.38
C GLN A 436 0.33 5.77 -9.96
N ARG A 437 -0.25 4.57 -10.08
CA ARG A 437 -1.50 4.18 -9.40
C ARG A 437 -1.22 3.23 -8.24
N ILE A 438 -2.01 3.33 -7.18
CA ILE A 438 -1.94 2.42 -6.01
C ILE A 438 -2.47 1.03 -6.40
N VAL A 439 -1.84 -0.03 -5.92
CA VAL A 439 -2.29 -1.42 -6.05
C VAL A 439 -2.20 -2.12 -4.70
N MET A 440 -3.16 -2.99 -4.43
CA MET A 440 -3.23 -3.79 -3.20
C MET A 440 -3.79 -5.18 -3.52
N ASP A 441 -3.04 -6.23 -3.15
CA ASP A 441 -3.43 -7.61 -3.42
C ASP A 441 -2.85 -8.64 -2.45
N ILE A 442 -3.37 -9.86 -2.56
CA ILE A 442 -2.87 -11.05 -1.86
C ILE A 442 -2.76 -12.19 -2.87
N THR A 443 -1.60 -12.34 -3.52
CA THR A 443 -1.31 -13.56 -4.29
C THR A 443 -0.79 -14.68 -3.39
N LEU A 444 -0.74 -15.90 -3.92
CA LEU A 444 -0.31 -17.12 -3.23
C LEU A 444 0.70 -17.89 -4.07
N PHE A 445 1.78 -18.33 -3.44
CA PHE A 445 2.86 -19.08 -4.08
C PHE A 445 3.50 -18.31 -5.25
N GLY A 446 3.25 -18.70 -6.50
CA GLY A 446 3.76 -18.01 -7.68
C GLY A 446 5.28 -17.94 -7.76
N LYS A 447 5.79 -16.95 -8.50
CA LYS A 447 7.24 -16.78 -8.76
C LYS A 447 8.09 -16.60 -7.51
N TRP A 448 7.58 -15.95 -6.45
CA TRP A 448 8.37 -15.70 -5.23
C TRP A 448 8.00 -16.63 -4.07
N ALA A 449 6.81 -16.51 -3.48
CA ALA A 449 6.44 -17.33 -2.31
C ALA A 449 6.40 -18.84 -2.62
N GLY A 450 6.19 -19.23 -3.87
CA GLY A 450 6.26 -20.63 -4.33
C GLY A 450 7.66 -21.25 -4.24
N ASN A 451 8.70 -20.42 -4.11
CA ASN A 451 10.10 -20.83 -4.00
C ASN A 451 10.68 -20.62 -2.59
N VAL A 452 9.86 -20.21 -1.61
CA VAL A 452 10.25 -19.98 -0.21
C VAL A 452 9.67 -21.09 0.67
N PRO A 453 10.38 -21.55 1.73
CA PRO A 453 9.84 -22.53 2.67
C PRO A 453 8.51 -22.06 3.30
N MET A 454 7.52 -22.94 3.32
CA MET A 454 6.26 -22.71 4.04
C MET A 454 6.44 -22.89 5.56
N GLN A 455 5.48 -22.36 6.33
CA GLN A 455 5.32 -22.70 7.75
C GLN A 455 5.28 -24.22 7.95
N GLU A 456 5.81 -24.71 9.07
CA GLU A 456 5.77 -26.14 9.42
C GLU A 456 4.32 -26.69 9.45
N SER A 457 3.35 -25.86 9.84
CA SER A 457 1.90 -26.17 9.82
C SER A 457 1.34 -26.45 8.43
N CYS A 458 1.95 -25.95 7.36
CA CYS A 458 1.53 -26.22 5.97
C CYS A 458 1.94 -27.62 5.48
N GLY A 459 2.88 -28.28 6.17
CA GLY A 459 3.59 -29.43 5.64
C GLY A 459 4.47 -29.05 4.43
N THR A 460 4.72 -30.01 3.53
CA THR A 460 5.65 -29.87 2.40
C THR A 460 5.00 -29.96 1.02
N ASP A 461 3.67 -30.08 0.95
CA ASP A 461 2.91 -30.25 -0.29
C ASP A 461 2.07 -29.00 -0.55
N GLN A 462 2.54 -28.14 -1.47
CA GLN A 462 1.89 -26.86 -1.78
C GLN A 462 0.44 -27.04 -2.25
N SER A 463 0.12 -28.10 -3.00
CA SER A 463 -1.25 -28.37 -3.45
C SER A 463 -2.19 -28.74 -2.31
N LYS A 464 -1.70 -29.46 -1.29
CA LYS A 464 -2.47 -29.71 -0.06
C LYS A 464 -2.56 -28.46 0.83
N ALA A 465 -1.48 -27.68 0.92
CA ALA A 465 -1.45 -26.45 1.69
C ALA A 465 -2.44 -25.41 1.13
N LEU A 466 -2.46 -25.23 -0.19
CA LEU A 466 -3.43 -24.40 -0.92
C LEU A 466 -4.87 -24.89 -0.74
N ALA A 467 -5.09 -26.21 -0.78
CA ALA A 467 -6.42 -26.78 -0.71
C ALA A 467 -7.11 -26.60 0.65
N SER A 468 -6.36 -26.60 1.77
CA SER A 468 -6.97 -26.44 3.09
C SER A 468 -7.25 -24.96 3.44
N GLY A 469 -8.49 -24.66 3.82
CA GLY A 469 -8.96 -23.31 4.14
C GLY A 469 -8.43 -22.74 5.47
N GLU A 470 -8.18 -23.62 6.45
CA GLU A 470 -7.62 -23.27 7.77
C GLU A 470 -6.27 -22.53 7.67
N ASN A 471 -5.48 -22.84 6.62
CA ASN A 471 -4.21 -22.20 6.29
C ASN A 471 -4.31 -20.72 5.87
N TYR A 472 -5.54 -20.22 5.66
CA TYR A 472 -5.84 -18.88 5.14
C TYR A 472 -6.79 -18.07 6.02
N LYS A 473 -7.16 -18.58 7.20
CA LYS A 473 -8.03 -17.87 8.18
C LYS A 473 -7.46 -16.50 8.61
N ASP A 474 -6.13 -16.35 8.59
CA ASP A 474 -5.41 -15.13 8.94
C ASP A 474 -4.80 -14.40 7.71
N ALA A 475 -5.10 -14.89 6.50
CA ALA A 475 -4.66 -14.30 5.24
C ALA A 475 -5.54 -13.10 4.83
N GLU A 476 -5.59 -12.09 5.70
CA GLU A 476 -6.36 -10.86 5.51
C GLU A 476 -5.53 -9.60 5.79
N PHE A 477 -5.77 -8.56 4.99
CA PHE A 477 -5.47 -7.19 5.37
C PHE A 477 -6.63 -6.62 6.18
N VAL A 478 -6.31 -5.86 7.22
CA VAL A 478 -7.24 -4.99 7.94
C VAL A 478 -6.60 -3.60 7.97
N ILE A 479 -7.27 -2.61 7.39
CA ILE A 479 -6.67 -1.30 7.07
C ILE A 479 -7.63 -0.16 7.42
N ASN A 480 -7.13 0.84 8.15
CA ASN A 480 -7.94 1.99 8.59
C ASN A 480 -8.13 3.01 7.47
N SER A 481 -7.08 3.28 6.70
CA SER A 481 -7.12 4.19 5.54
C SER A 481 -5.97 3.96 4.56
N ILE A 482 -6.19 4.40 3.32
CA ILE A 482 -5.15 4.80 2.37
C ILE A 482 -5.38 6.29 2.07
N ASP A 483 -4.46 7.14 2.53
CA ASP A 483 -4.58 8.60 2.44
C ASP A 483 -3.53 9.17 1.48
N ILE A 484 -3.97 9.94 0.49
CA ILE A 484 -3.12 10.53 -0.56
C ILE A 484 -3.05 12.03 -0.32
N TYR A 485 -1.83 12.58 -0.29
CA TYR A 485 -1.54 13.99 -0.12
C TYR A 485 -0.74 14.52 -1.31
N GLN A 486 -0.91 15.80 -1.65
CA GLN A 486 -0.18 16.51 -2.71
C GLN A 486 0.52 17.76 -2.18
N ARG A 487 1.69 18.13 -2.75
CA ARG A 487 2.42 19.35 -2.36
C ARG A 487 1.57 20.59 -2.63
N ASN A 488 1.56 21.53 -1.68
CA ASN A 488 0.91 22.83 -1.88
C ASN A 488 1.65 23.65 -2.95
N LYS A 489 1.24 23.53 -4.22
CA LYS A 489 1.80 24.26 -5.38
C LYS A 489 1.35 25.73 -5.42
N ALA A 490 1.42 26.41 -4.28
CA ALA A 490 1.08 27.81 -4.12
C ALA A 490 2.15 28.73 -4.76
N THR A 491 1.74 29.57 -5.71
CA THR A 491 2.46 30.76 -6.20
C THR A 491 3.77 30.56 -6.98
N ALA A 492 3.85 29.58 -7.89
CA ALA A 492 4.86 29.59 -8.95
C ALA A 492 4.58 30.62 -10.07
N ASP A 493 3.31 30.88 -10.41
CA ASP A 493 2.90 31.69 -11.57
C ASP A 493 2.79 33.22 -11.32
N LEU A 494 3.36 33.73 -10.21
CA LEU A 494 3.42 35.18 -9.95
C LEU A 494 4.76 35.82 -10.36
N SER A 495 5.82 35.03 -10.50
CA SER A 495 7.11 35.50 -11.03
C SER A 495 7.10 35.65 -12.56
N SER A 496 6.33 34.83 -13.27
CA SER A 496 6.18 34.81 -14.74
C SER A 496 5.49 36.06 -15.29
N ARG A 497 4.52 36.63 -14.56
CA ARG A 497 3.66 37.73 -15.02
C ARG A 497 4.13 39.12 -14.57
N GLY A 498 5.16 39.21 -13.73
CA GLY A 498 5.58 40.45 -13.04
C GLY A 498 6.41 41.47 -13.85
N LEU A 499 6.78 41.18 -15.11
CA LEU A 499 7.76 41.98 -15.87
C LEU A 499 7.26 42.53 -17.23
N ARG A 500 6.00 42.98 -17.32
CA ARG A 500 5.49 43.75 -18.48
C ARG A 500 4.52 44.90 -18.12
N SER A 501 4.96 45.88 -17.30
CA SER A 501 4.49 47.28 -17.46
C SER A 501 5.28 48.31 -16.63
N ARG A 502 6.19 49.05 -17.29
CA ARG A 502 6.13 50.51 -17.49
C ARG A 502 7.36 51.01 -18.25
#